data_AF-A0A6D0ILG5-F1
#
_entry.id   AF-A0A6D0ILG5-F1
#
_cell.length_a   1.000
_cell.length_b   1.000
_cell.length_c   1.000
_cell.angle_alpha   90.00
_cell.angle_beta   90.00
_cell.angle_gamma   90.00
#
_symmetry.space_group_name_H-M   'P 1'
#
loop_
_entity.id
_entity.type
_entity.pdbx_description
1 polymer ?
#
loop_
_entity_poly.entity_id
_entity_poly.type
_entity_poly.pdbx_seq_one_letter_code
_entity_poly.pdbx_strand_id
1 'polypeptide(L)'
;MSNLTGTDKSVILLMTIGEDRAAEVFKHLSQREVQTLSAAMANVTQISNKQLTDVLAEFEQEAEQFAALNINANDYLRSVLVKALGEERAASLLEDILETRDTASGIETLNFMEPQSAADLIRDEHPQIIATILVHLKRAQAADILALFDERLRHDVMLRIATFGGVQPAALAELTEVLNGL
;
A
#
# COMPACT_ATOMS: atom_id res chain seq x y z
N MET A 1 -20.52 -34.72 0.08
CA MET A 1 -20.73 -33.33 0.53
C MET A 1 -22.19 -33.20 0.85
N SER A 2 -22.55 -32.84 2.08
CA SER A 2 -23.95 -32.64 2.44
C SER A 2 -24.50 -31.49 1.58
N ASN A 3 -25.62 -31.70 0.87
CA ASN A 3 -26.25 -30.69 0.02
C ASN A 3 -26.84 -29.55 0.87
N LEU A 4 -25.99 -28.73 1.47
CA LEU A 4 -26.40 -27.53 2.18
C LEU A 4 -26.74 -26.44 1.16
N THR A 5 -27.92 -25.85 1.31
CA THR A 5 -28.30 -24.68 0.52
C THR A 5 -27.52 -23.46 0.99
N GLY A 6 -27.42 -22.41 0.17
CA GLY A 6 -26.79 -21.15 0.59
C GLY A 6 -27.40 -20.59 1.86
N THR A 7 -28.73 -20.72 2.03
CA THR A 7 -29.43 -20.34 3.26
C THR A 7 -28.95 -21.13 4.47
N ASP A 8 -28.78 -22.45 4.35
CA ASP A 8 -28.29 -23.29 5.45
C ASP A 8 -26.87 -22.90 5.85
N LYS A 9 -26.01 -22.63 4.87
CA LYS A 9 -24.62 -22.17 5.11
C LYS A 9 -24.59 -20.82 5.83
N SER A 10 -25.41 -19.86 5.38
CA SER A 10 -25.53 -18.54 6.01
C SER A 10 -25.99 -18.65 7.46
N VAL A 11 -26.94 -19.55 7.76
CA VAL A 11 -27.38 -19.80 9.14
C VAL A 11 -26.24 -20.35 10.00
N ILE A 12 -25.53 -21.37 9.51
CA ILE A 12 -24.38 -21.96 10.23
C ILE A 12 -23.33 -20.87 10.53
N LEU A 13 -23.01 -20.03 9.56
CA LEU A 13 -22.05 -18.93 9.73
C LEU A 13 -22.52 -17.92 10.79
N LEU A 14 -23.78 -17.46 10.70
CA LEU A 14 -24.36 -16.48 11.62
C LEU A 14 -24.42 -17.01 13.06
N MET A 15 -24.73 -18.29 13.25
CA MET A 15 -24.71 -18.93 14.58
C MET A 15 -23.30 -19.05 15.15
N THR A 16 -22.27 -19.11 14.29
CA THR A 16 -20.86 -19.26 14.72
C THR A 16 -20.25 -17.95 15.21
N ILE A 17 -20.61 -16.83 14.60
CA ILE A 17 -20.07 -15.51 14.96
C ILE A 17 -20.71 -14.88 16.22
N GLY A 18 -21.78 -15.51 16.74
CA GLY A 18 -22.48 -15.09 17.96
C GLY A 18 -23.54 -14.01 17.71
N GLU A 19 -24.41 -13.83 18.72
CA GLU A 19 -25.64 -13.03 18.63
C GLU A 19 -25.38 -11.56 18.26
N ASP A 20 -24.42 -10.90 18.92
CA ASP A 20 -24.10 -9.49 18.67
C ASP A 20 -23.64 -9.24 17.23
N ARG A 21 -22.79 -10.12 16.70
CA ARG A 21 -22.24 -10.00 15.34
C ARG A 21 -23.29 -10.36 14.30
N ALA A 22 -24.09 -11.39 14.56
CA ALA A 22 -25.22 -11.73 13.71
C ALA A 22 -26.22 -10.56 13.62
N ALA A 23 -26.50 -9.89 14.73
CA ALA A 23 -27.40 -8.72 14.74
C ALA A 23 -26.90 -7.58 13.82
N GLU A 24 -25.59 -7.31 13.80
CA GLU A 24 -25.02 -6.33 12.86
C GLU A 24 -25.21 -6.76 11.40
N VAL A 25 -25.04 -8.05 11.08
CA VAL A 25 -25.29 -8.56 9.71
C VAL A 25 -26.75 -8.38 9.31
N PHE A 26 -27.70 -8.68 10.22
CA PHE A 26 -29.13 -8.54 9.95
C PHE A 26 -29.56 -7.11 9.59
N LYS A 27 -28.86 -6.08 10.08
CA LYS A 27 -29.14 -4.67 9.72
C LYS A 27 -28.90 -4.38 8.24
N HIS A 28 -28.11 -5.19 7.55
CA HIS A 28 -27.79 -5.03 6.13
C HIS A 28 -28.69 -5.86 5.20
N LEU A 29 -29.63 -6.63 5.76
CA LEU A 29 -30.49 -7.52 5.00
C LEU A 29 -31.88 -6.89 4.75
N SER A 30 -32.48 -7.23 3.61
CA SER A 30 -33.87 -6.90 3.35
C SER A 30 -34.82 -7.69 4.25
N GLN A 31 -36.04 -7.19 4.42
CA GLN A 31 -37.06 -7.84 5.24
C GLN A 31 -37.35 -9.30 4.80
N ARG A 32 -37.29 -9.58 3.49
CA ARG A 32 -37.50 -10.92 2.94
C ARG A 32 -36.34 -11.87 3.29
N GLU A 33 -35.11 -11.40 3.24
CA GLU A 33 -33.92 -12.17 3.60
C GLU A 33 -33.90 -12.48 5.10
N VAL A 34 -34.23 -11.49 5.94
CA VAL A 34 -34.38 -11.66 7.38
C VAL A 34 -35.40 -12.76 7.70
N GLN A 35 -36.58 -12.73 7.06
CA GLN A 35 -37.60 -13.77 7.24
C GLN A 35 -37.10 -15.16 6.83
N THR A 36 -36.40 -15.24 5.70
CA THR A 36 -35.89 -16.51 5.15
C THR A 36 -34.83 -17.12 6.07
N LEU A 37 -33.87 -16.31 6.54
CA LEU A 37 -32.83 -16.76 7.47
C LEU A 37 -33.40 -17.09 8.85
N SER A 38 -34.34 -16.31 9.36
CA SER A 38 -34.97 -16.58 10.67
C SER A 38 -35.74 -17.89 10.66
N ALA A 39 -36.48 -18.17 9.57
CA ALA A 39 -37.18 -19.45 9.41
C ALA A 39 -36.22 -20.62 9.28
N ALA A 40 -35.10 -20.45 8.57
CA ALA A 40 -34.06 -21.48 8.47
C ALA A 40 -33.39 -21.73 9.84
N MET A 41 -33.01 -20.67 10.57
CA MET A 41 -32.44 -20.75 11.93
C MET A 41 -33.31 -21.53 12.90
N ALA A 42 -34.63 -21.29 12.88
CA ALA A 42 -35.57 -21.99 13.75
C ALA A 42 -35.65 -23.51 13.48
N ASN A 43 -35.30 -23.95 12.26
CA ASN A 43 -35.34 -25.36 11.85
C ASN A 43 -33.99 -26.08 12.01
N VAL A 44 -32.92 -25.36 12.38
CA VAL A 44 -31.61 -25.98 12.61
C VAL A 44 -31.61 -26.71 13.95
N THR A 45 -31.37 -28.02 13.92
CA THR A 45 -31.39 -28.89 15.11
C THR A 45 -29.99 -29.31 15.55
N GLN A 46 -29.15 -29.77 14.63
CA GLN A 46 -27.77 -30.15 14.90
C GLN A 46 -26.87 -29.79 13.72
N ILE A 47 -25.74 -29.15 14.04
CA ILE A 47 -24.66 -28.86 13.11
C ILE A 47 -23.48 -29.73 13.52
N SER A 48 -23.00 -30.59 12.61
CA SER A 48 -21.78 -31.35 12.86
C SER A 48 -20.54 -30.46 12.74
N ASN A 49 -19.48 -30.75 13.51
CA ASN A 49 -18.20 -30.04 13.38
C ASN A 49 -17.68 -30.03 11.94
N LYS A 50 -17.88 -31.14 11.19
CA LYS A 50 -17.49 -31.21 9.79
C LYS A 50 -18.23 -30.17 8.92
N GLN A 51 -19.55 -30.06 9.07
CA GLN A 51 -20.33 -29.06 8.32
C GLN A 51 -19.91 -27.64 8.68
N LEU A 52 -19.64 -27.38 9.96
CA LEU A 52 -19.13 -26.08 10.40
C LEU A 52 -17.78 -25.75 9.75
N THR A 53 -16.81 -26.67 9.81
CA THR A 53 -15.49 -26.46 9.20
C THR A 53 -15.58 -26.27 7.70
N ASP A 54 -16.39 -27.08 7.01
CA ASP A 54 -16.59 -26.98 5.55
C ASP A 54 -17.17 -25.61 5.17
N VAL A 55 -18.17 -25.10 5.91
CA VAL A 55 -18.80 -23.79 5.67
C VAL A 55 -17.85 -22.63 5.96
N LEU A 56 -17.06 -22.71 7.05
CA LEU A 56 -16.08 -21.67 7.38
C LEU A 56 -14.97 -21.58 6.34
N ALA A 57 -14.45 -22.72 5.87
CA ALA A 57 -13.42 -22.76 4.84
C ALA A 57 -13.92 -22.19 3.50
N GLU A 58 -15.16 -22.50 3.12
CA GLU A 58 -15.79 -21.93 1.92
C GLU A 58 -15.98 -20.41 2.06
N PHE A 59 -16.47 -19.94 3.21
CA PHE A 59 -16.63 -18.51 3.47
C PHE A 59 -15.29 -17.77 3.46
N GLU A 60 -14.24 -18.33 4.06
CA GLU A 60 -12.89 -17.75 4.04
C GLU A 60 -12.40 -17.56 2.60
N GLN A 61 -12.53 -18.59 1.76
CA GLN A 61 -12.13 -18.54 0.36
C GLN A 61 -12.91 -17.47 -0.43
N GLU A 62 -14.23 -17.41 -0.25
CA GLU A 62 -15.07 -16.40 -0.92
C GLU A 62 -14.77 -14.98 -0.41
N ALA A 63 -14.57 -14.82 0.90
CA ALA A 63 -14.27 -13.55 1.52
C ALA A 63 -12.90 -13.02 1.06
N GLU A 64 -11.88 -13.87 0.96
CA GLU A 64 -10.57 -13.50 0.41
C GLU A 64 -10.68 -13.03 -1.05
N GLN A 65 -11.48 -13.72 -1.87
CA GLN A 65 -11.66 -13.36 -3.27
C GLN A 65 -12.42 -12.03 -3.43
N PHE A 66 -13.41 -11.78 -2.58
CA PHE A 66 -14.14 -10.49 -2.53
C PHE A 66 -13.29 -9.36 -1.96
N ALA A 67 -12.46 -9.66 -0.96
CA ALA A 67 -11.51 -8.74 -0.35
C ALA A 67 -10.40 -8.35 -1.33
N ALA A 68 -9.86 -9.29 -2.10
CA ALA A 68 -8.87 -9.01 -3.15
C ALA A 68 -9.40 -8.05 -4.23
N LEU A 69 -10.71 -8.02 -4.45
CA LEU A 69 -11.38 -7.10 -5.38
C LEU A 69 -11.76 -5.73 -4.76
N ASN A 70 -11.91 -5.65 -3.43
CA ASN A 70 -12.33 -4.43 -2.72
C ASN A 70 -11.24 -3.75 -1.88
N ILE A 71 -10.10 -4.41 -1.65
CA ILE A 71 -9.00 -3.84 -0.90
C ILE A 71 -8.13 -3.02 -1.87
N ASN A 72 -8.44 -1.74 -2.00
CA ASN A 72 -7.36 -0.77 -2.05
C ASN A 72 -6.61 -0.91 -0.73
N ALA A 73 -5.48 -1.63 -0.72
CA ALA A 73 -4.68 -1.85 0.49
C ALA A 73 -4.38 -0.53 1.22
N ASN A 74 -4.29 0.56 0.46
CA ASN A 74 -4.13 1.92 0.97
C ASN A 74 -5.35 2.44 1.75
N ASP A 75 -6.58 2.17 1.31
CA ASP A 75 -7.80 2.62 1.99
C ASP A 75 -8.04 1.81 3.28
N TYR A 76 -7.77 0.51 3.24
CA TYR A 76 -7.80 -0.33 4.43
C TYR A 76 -6.75 0.12 5.45
N LEU A 77 -5.48 0.27 5.03
CA LEU A 77 -4.39 0.74 5.87
C LEU A 77 -4.70 2.12 6.48
N ARG A 78 -5.23 3.05 5.66
CA ARG A 78 -5.69 4.36 6.12
C ARG A 78 -6.73 4.24 7.23
N SER A 79 -7.75 3.42 7.02
CA SER A 79 -8.81 3.22 8.00
C SER A 79 -8.30 2.62 9.32
N VAL A 80 -7.32 1.73 9.25
CA VAL A 80 -6.70 1.09 10.42
C VAL A 80 -5.85 2.09 11.19
N LEU A 81 -4.99 2.85 10.50
CA LEU A 81 -4.12 3.84 11.12
C LEU A 81 -4.91 4.98 11.76
N VAL A 82 -5.97 5.48 11.10
CA VAL A 82 -6.84 6.53 11.65
C VAL A 82 -7.54 6.05 12.93
N LYS A 83 -8.05 4.81 12.95
CA LYS A 83 -8.68 4.23 14.14
C LYS A 83 -7.72 4.00 15.29
N ALA A 84 -6.46 3.63 15.00
CA ALA A 84 -5.47 3.31 16.02
C ALA A 84 -4.76 4.55 16.60
N LEU A 85 -4.55 5.60 15.79
CA LEU A 85 -3.64 6.70 16.11
C LEU A 85 -4.29 8.09 16.07
N GLY A 86 -5.52 8.18 15.56
CA GLY A 86 -6.18 9.46 15.27
C GLY A 86 -5.82 10.01 13.90
N GLU A 87 -6.67 10.89 13.38
CA GLU A 87 -6.64 11.37 11.99
C GLU A 87 -5.32 12.08 11.63
N GLU A 88 -4.82 12.94 12.53
CA GLU A 88 -3.63 13.77 12.31
C GLU A 88 -2.33 12.94 12.25
N ARG A 89 -2.15 11.98 13.18
CA ARG A 89 -0.98 11.09 13.20
C ARG A 89 -1.01 10.05 12.08
N ALA A 90 -2.20 9.56 11.73
CA ALA A 90 -2.37 8.63 10.63
C ALA A 90 -2.07 9.30 9.28
N ALA A 91 -2.48 10.56 9.08
CA ALA A 91 -2.18 11.30 7.86
C ALA A 91 -0.68 11.44 7.63
N SER A 92 0.08 11.88 8.64
CA SER A 92 1.54 12.00 8.56
C SER A 92 2.24 10.66 8.27
N LEU A 93 1.83 9.57 8.94
CA LEU A 93 2.42 8.25 8.68
C LEU A 93 2.05 7.70 7.30
N LEU A 94 0.83 7.96 6.83
CA LEU A 94 0.42 7.57 5.48
C LEU A 94 1.19 8.36 4.42
N GLU A 95 1.45 9.64 4.66
CA GLU A 95 2.25 10.49 3.79
C GLU A 95 3.68 9.94 3.68
N ASP A 96 4.34 9.63 4.81
CA ASP A 96 5.66 8.97 4.83
C ASP A 96 5.66 7.61 4.08
N ILE A 97 4.64 6.77 4.31
CA ILE A 97 4.53 5.45 3.69
C ILE A 97 4.26 5.54 2.17
N LEU A 98 3.45 6.51 1.73
CA LEU A 98 3.12 6.70 0.32
C LEU A 98 4.26 7.38 -0.44
N GLU A 99 4.97 8.34 0.17
CA GLU A 99 6.22 8.89 -0.37
C GLU A 99 7.26 7.77 -0.60
N THR A 100 7.34 6.81 0.33
CA THR A 100 8.18 5.61 0.21
C THR A 100 7.74 4.67 -0.92
N ARG A 101 6.47 4.68 -1.36
CA ARG A 101 5.98 3.74 -2.41
C ARG A 101 5.96 4.32 -3.82
N ASP A 102 5.86 5.64 -3.98
CA ASP A 102 5.81 6.27 -5.31
C ASP A 102 7.15 6.90 -5.74
N THR A 103 8.17 6.97 -4.86
CA THR A 103 9.49 7.55 -5.20
C THR A 103 10.73 6.86 -4.63
N ALA A 104 10.62 5.93 -3.67
CA ALA A 104 11.77 5.17 -3.18
C ALA A 104 12.02 3.97 -4.09
N SER A 105 13.15 3.83 -4.77
CA SER A 105 14.31 3.31 -4.06
C SER A 105 15.67 3.70 -4.63
N GLY A 106 15.75 4.36 -5.79
CA GLY A 106 17.04 4.59 -6.48
C GLY A 106 17.71 5.90 -6.05
N ILE A 107 17.09 7.03 -6.39
CA ILE A 107 17.62 8.37 -6.06
C ILE A 107 17.63 8.59 -4.55
N GLU A 108 16.62 8.10 -3.83
CA GLU A 108 16.55 8.28 -2.38
C GLU A 108 17.68 7.55 -1.64
N THR A 109 18.16 6.41 -2.16
CA THR A 109 19.31 5.70 -1.59
C THR A 109 20.56 6.59 -1.53
N LEU A 110 20.73 7.50 -2.50
CA LEU A 110 21.82 8.47 -2.49
C LEU A 110 21.76 9.46 -1.32
N ASN A 111 20.59 9.67 -0.69
CA ASN A 111 20.48 10.48 0.54
C ASN A 111 21.05 9.79 1.77
N PHE A 112 21.24 8.46 1.72
CA PHE A 112 21.75 7.66 2.84
C PHE A 112 23.19 7.19 2.62
N MET A 113 23.75 7.42 1.43
CA MET A 113 25.14 7.11 1.11
C MET A 113 26.10 8.20 1.59
N GLU A 114 27.34 7.82 1.88
CA GLU A 114 28.42 8.78 2.07
C GLU A 114 28.61 9.64 0.80
N PRO A 115 28.77 10.98 0.90
CA PRO A 115 28.82 11.88 -0.26
C PRO A 115 29.86 11.48 -1.30
N GLN A 116 31.00 10.95 -0.88
CA GLN A 116 32.05 10.45 -1.78
C GLN A 116 31.56 9.28 -2.63
N SER A 117 30.90 8.30 -2.02
CA SER A 117 30.37 7.14 -2.73
C SER A 117 29.24 7.52 -3.70
N ALA A 118 28.36 8.43 -3.28
CA ALA A 118 27.30 8.94 -4.16
C ALA A 118 27.87 9.74 -5.34
N ALA A 119 28.89 10.58 -5.09
CA ALA A 119 29.57 11.33 -6.14
C ALA A 119 30.26 10.42 -7.15
N ASP A 120 30.93 9.37 -6.70
CA ASP A 120 31.64 8.43 -7.58
C ASP A 120 30.66 7.59 -8.42
N LEU A 121 29.48 7.26 -7.90
CA LEU A 121 28.44 6.54 -8.63
C LEU A 121 27.90 7.34 -9.83
N ILE A 122 27.71 8.65 -9.66
CA ILE A 122 27.06 9.51 -10.67
C ILE A 122 28.07 10.35 -11.47
N ARG A 123 29.38 10.21 -11.23
CA ARG A 123 30.43 11.09 -11.79
C ARG A 123 30.48 11.06 -13.31
N ASP A 124 30.24 9.90 -13.91
CA ASP A 124 30.35 9.66 -15.35
C ASP A 124 29.02 9.93 -16.09
N GLU A 125 27.97 10.31 -15.36
CA GLU A 125 26.67 10.64 -15.95
C GLU A 125 26.69 11.99 -16.67
N HIS A 126 25.77 12.16 -17.60
CA HIS A 126 25.63 13.43 -18.30
C HIS A 126 25.27 14.56 -17.31
N PRO A 127 25.81 15.80 -17.44
CA PRO A 127 25.55 16.89 -16.49
C PRO A 127 24.06 17.19 -16.23
N GLN A 128 23.19 16.89 -17.20
CA GLN A 128 21.73 17.01 -17.04
C GLN A 128 21.15 15.93 -16.12
N ILE A 129 21.67 14.71 -16.16
CA ILE A 129 21.24 13.62 -15.28
C ILE A 129 21.71 13.93 -13.86
N ILE A 130 22.97 14.32 -13.69
CA ILE A 130 23.51 14.74 -12.38
C ILE A 130 22.68 15.88 -11.79
N ALA A 131 22.38 16.93 -12.56
CA ALA A 131 21.53 18.02 -12.11
C ALA A 131 20.13 17.55 -11.70
N THR A 132 19.53 16.63 -12.46
CA THR A 132 18.22 16.04 -12.14
C THR A 132 18.27 15.27 -10.83
N ILE A 133 19.30 14.44 -10.62
CA ILE A 133 19.49 13.70 -9.36
C ILE A 133 19.60 14.68 -8.19
N LEU A 134 20.51 15.66 -8.27
CA LEU A 134 20.79 16.58 -7.17
C LEU A 134 19.59 17.43 -6.76
N VAL A 135 18.70 17.81 -7.70
CA VAL A 135 17.45 18.54 -7.39
C VAL A 135 16.49 17.71 -6.53
N HIS A 136 16.56 16.37 -6.62
CA HIS A 136 15.71 15.46 -5.86
C HIS A 136 16.37 14.93 -4.58
N LEU A 137 17.61 15.35 -4.25
CA LEU A 137 18.26 15.02 -2.99
C LEU A 137 18.01 16.06 -1.91
N LYS A 138 18.25 15.68 -0.65
CA LYS A 138 18.30 16.61 0.48
C LYS A 138 19.38 17.66 0.23
N ARG A 139 19.05 18.93 0.48
CA ARG A 139 19.94 20.08 0.21
C ARG A 139 21.38 19.92 0.71
N ALA A 140 21.55 19.38 1.93
CA ALA A 140 22.87 19.14 2.51
C ALA A 140 23.66 18.11 1.70
N GLN A 141 23.05 16.94 1.43
CA GLN A 141 23.65 15.88 0.63
C GLN A 141 24.03 16.35 -0.77
N ALA A 142 23.13 17.09 -1.44
CA ALA A 142 23.39 17.62 -2.77
C ALA A 142 24.58 18.59 -2.79
N ALA A 143 24.72 19.44 -1.77
CA ALA A 143 25.83 20.38 -1.65
C ALA A 143 27.16 19.66 -1.42
N ASP A 144 27.16 18.64 -0.54
CA ASP A 144 28.36 17.86 -0.24
C ASP A 144 28.83 17.06 -1.46
N ILE A 145 27.91 16.44 -2.22
CA ILE A 145 28.23 15.75 -3.48
C ILE A 145 28.77 16.73 -4.52
N LEU A 146 28.11 17.88 -4.71
CA LEU A 146 28.50 18.90 -5.69
C LEU A 146 29.91 19.45 -5.40
N ALA A 147 30.33 19.51 -4.13
CA ALA A 147 31.66 19.95 -3.72
C ALA A 147 32.78 18.98 -4.13
N LEU A 148 32.46 17.73 -4.48
CA LEU A 148 33.42 16.70 -4.87
C LEU A 148 33.70 16.63 -6.39
N PHE A 149 32.89 17.33 -7.19
CA PHE A 149 33.12 17.45 -8.63
C PHE A 149 34.18 18.50 -8.95
N ASP A 150 34.89 18.32 -10.08
CA ASP A 150 35.82 19.34 -10.57
C ASP A 150 35.09 20.64 -10.93
N GLU A 151 35.84 21.74 -11.02
CA GLU A 151 35.29 23.07 -11.23
C GLU A 151 34.45 23.19 -12.52
N ARG A 152 34.84 22.47 -13.59
CA ARG A 152 34.13 22.53 -14.87
C ARG A 152 32.78 21.85 -14.77
N LEU A 153 32.75 20.61 -14.28
CA LEU A 153 31.53 19.83 -14.12
C LEU A 153 30.59 20.50 -13.12
N ARG A 154 31.12 21.00 -12.00
CA ARG A 154 30.35 21.69 -10.96
C ARG A 154 29.62 22.93 -11.48
N HIS A 155 30.30 23.77 -12.27
CA HIS A 155 29.67 24.95 -12.87
C HIS A 155 28.55 24.57 -13.85
N ASP A 156 28.79 23.55 -14.69
CA ASP A 156 27.84 23.10 -15.70
C ASP A 156 26.55 22.51 -15.06
N VAL A 157 26.73 21.74 -13.99
CA VAL A 157 25.63 21.17 -13.18
C VAL A 157 24.86 22.29 -12.45
N MET A 158 25.56 23.24 -11.81
CA MET A 158 24.90 24.36 -11.12
C MET A 158 24.03 25.20 -12.06
N LEU A 159 24.51 25.47 -13.27
CA LEU A 159 23.73 26.23 -14.25
C LEU A 159 22.42 25.52 -14.59
N ARG A 160 22.46 24.19 -14.76
CA ARG A 160 21.27 23.37 -15.05
C ARG A 160 20.29 23.29 -13.89
N ILE A 161 20.80 23.23 -12.65
CA ILE A 161 19.96 23.32 -11.44
C ILE A 161 19.26 24.67 -11.41
N ALA A 162 19.98 25.77 -11.70
CA ALA A 162 19.41 27.11 -11.70
C ALA A 162 18.34 27.32 -12.79
N THR A 163 18.47 26.64 -13.93
CA THR A 163 17.51 26.69 -15.04
C THR A 163 16.56 25.48 -15.06
N PHE A 164 16.44 24.74 -13.96
CA PHE A 164 15.68 23.49 -13.94
C PHE A 164 14.19 23.74 -14.14
N GLY A 165 13.66 23.29 -15.29
CA GLY A 165 12.26 23.48 -15.69
C GLY A 165 11.33 22.33 -15.31
N GLY A 166 11.81 21.35 -14.54
CA GLY A 166 11.09 20.11 -14.25
C GLY A 166 11.47 18.97 -15.20
N VAL A 167 11.15 17.75 -14.78
CA VAL A 167 11.38 16.50 -15.53
C VAL A 167 10.07 15.73 -15.62
N GLN A 168 9.84 15.07 -16.76
CA GLN A 168 8.64 14.25 -16.93
C GLN A 168 8.69 13.06 -15.96
N PRO A 169 7.59 12.73 -15.25
CA PRO A 169 7.56 11.64 -14.28
C PRO A 169 8.08 10.30 -14.82
N ALA A 170 7.81 9.99 -16.09
CA ALA A 170 8.29 8.76 -16.75
C ALA A 170 9.83 8.69 -16.85
N ALA A 171 10.49 9.80 -17.13
CA ALA A 171 11.96 9.86 -17.21
C ALA A 171 12.63 9.77 -15.83
N LEU A 172 11.96 10.28 -14.79
CA LEU A 172 12.42 10.14 -13.40
C LEU A 172 12.31 8.69 -12.91
N ALA A 173 11.25 7.99 -13.32
CA ALA A 173 11.06 6.58 -13.02
C ALA A 173 12.15 5.70 -13.68
N GLU A 174 12.45 5.94 -14.95
CA GLU A 174 13.53 5.23 -15.68
C GLU A 174 14.90 5.44 -15.02
N LEU A 175 15.21 6.68 -14.63
CA LEU A 175 16.45 6.99 -13.90
C LEU A 175 16.53 6.25 -12.55
N THR A 176 15.40 6.18 -11.84
CA THR A 176 15.31 5.48 -10.56
C THR A 176 15.52 3.98 -10.73
N GLU A 177 14.98 3.38 -11.79
CA GLU A 177 15.17 1.97 -12.12
C GLU A 177 16.62 1.63 -12.45
N VAL A 178 17.31 2.49 -13.21
CA VAL A 178 18.74 2.31 -13.51
C VAL A 178 19.58 2.36 -12.22
N LEU A 179 19.32 3.32 -11.34
CA LEU A 179 20.03 3.46 -10.07
C LEU A 179 19.77 2.30 -9.10
N ASN A 180 18.61 1.65 -9.19
CA ASN A 180 18.29 0.44 -8.41
C ASN A 180 19.03 -0.81 -8.91
N GLY A 181 19.49 -0.81 -10.16
CA GLY A 181 20.18 -1.94 -10.79
C GLY A 181 21.71 -1.91 -10.65
N LEU A 182 22.27 -0.85 -10.06
CA LEU A 182 23.70 -0.65 -9.79
C LEU A 182 24.06 -1.07 -8.36
#